data_AF-W1X9F8-F1
#
_entry.id   AF-W1X9F8-F1
#
_cell.length_a   1.000
_cell.length_b   1.000
_cell.length_c   1.000
_cell.angle_alpha   90.00
_cell.angle_beta   90.00
_cell.angle_gamma   90.00
#
_symmetry.space_group_name_H-M   'P 1'
#
loop_
_entity.id
_entity.type
_entity.pdbx_description
1 polymer ?
#
loop_
_entity_poly.entity_id
_entity_poly.type
_entity_poly.pdbx_seq_one_letter_code
_entity_poly.pdbx_strand_id
1 'polypeptide(L)'
;LFPLMVEIDGKVVELAKQYLPTIAKAMIENHPKLTVKIGDGIGFMAEAEDYYDVIIVDCSDPIGPGEGLFTEEFYKNTLKALKADGLFVQQTESPMLHQPLVEKV
;
A
#
# COMPACT_ATOMS: atom_id res chain seq x y z
N LEU A 1 12.62 6.85 11.22
CA LEU A 1 11.29 7.03 10.61
C LEU A 1 10.38 5.90 11.06
N PHE A 2 9.10 6.16 11.21
CA PHE A 2 8.12 5.21 11.72
C PHE A 2 7.16 4.79 10.59
N PRO A 3 6.77 3.52 10.49
CA PRO A 3 5.90 3.04 9.43
C PRO A 3 4.56 3.78 9.39
N LEU A 4 4.16 4.13 8.16
CA LEU A 4 2.87 4.69 7.82
C LEU A 4 2.08 3.64 7.05
N MET A 5 0.86 3.35 7.51
CA MET A 5 -0.12 2.56 6.78
C MET A 5 -1.19 3.50 6.22
N VAL A 6 -1.44 3.42 4.91
CA VAL A 6 -2.53 4.16 4.25
C VAL A 6 -3.58 3.15 3.80
N GLU A 7 -4.80 3.30 4.27
CA GLU A 7 -5.93 2.43 3.94
C GLU A 7 -7.10 3.30 3.45
N ILE A 8 -7.69 2.95 2.31
CA ILE A 8 -8.77 3.74 1.72
C ILE A 8 -10.08 3.57 2.49
N ASP A 9 -10.33 2.37 3.03
CA ASP A 9 -11.56 2.05 3.75
C ASP A 9 -11.32 1.89 5.26
N GLY A 10 -11.68 2.91 6.03
CA GLY A 10 -11.61 2.89 7.49
C GLY A 10 -12.38 1.74 8.14
N LYS A 11 -13.43 1.21 7.47
CA LYS A 11 -14.20 0.09 7.99
C LYS A 11 -13.40 -1.21 7.97
N VAL A 12 -12.48 -1.39 7.02
CA VAL A 12 -11.55 -2.54 7.01
C VAL A 12 -10.68 -2.51 8.27
N VAL A 13 -10.15 -1.33 8.64
CA VAL A 13 -9.35 -1.16 9.86
C VAL A 13 -10.16 -1.44 11.12
N GLU A 14 -11.39 -0.92 11.20
CA GLU A 14 -12.28 -1.16 12.36
C GLU A 14 -12.61 -2.66 12.52
N LEU A 15 -13.01 -3.32 11.43
CA LEU A 15 -13.35 -4.73 11.45
C LEU A 15 -12.12 -5.61 11.72
N ALA A 16 -10.94 -5.26 11.18
CA ALA A 16 -9.70 -5.97 11.48
C ALA A 16 -9.36 -5.91 12.98
N LYS A 17 -9.53 -4.76 13.62
CA LYS A 17 -9.35 -4.64 15.09
C LYS A 17 -10.33 -5.51 15.86
N GLN A 18 -11.58 -5.62 15.40
CA GLN A 18 -12.62 -6.38 16.07
C GLN A 18 -12.49 -7.89 15.88
N TYR A 19 -12.24 -8.34 14.64
CA TYR A 19 -12.33 -9.75 14.25
C TYR A 19 -10.97 -10.43 14.03
N LEU A 20 -9.90 -9.66 13.82
CA LEU A 20 -8.54 -10.17 13.59
C LEU A 20 -7.52 -9.60 14.60
N PRO A 21 -7.77 -9.70 15.92
CA PRO A 21 -6.99 -8.99 16.94
C PRO A 21 -5.51 -9.42 17.01
N THR A 22 -5.18 -10.65 16.61
CA THR A 22 -3.79 -11.12 16.54
C THR A 22 -3.01 -10.45 15.41
N ILE A 23 -3.67 -10.10 14.31
CA ILE A 23 -3.09 -9.39 13.16
C ILE A 23 -3.08 -7.89 13.43
N ALA A 24 -4.19 -7.34 13.93
CA ALA A 24 -4.37 -5.92 14.18
C ALA A 24 -3.73 -5.39 15.48
N LYS A 25 -2.96 -6.22 16.20
CA LYS A 25 -2.43 -5.93 17.54
C LYS A 25 -1.77 -4.55 17.65
N ALA A 26 -0.87 -4.20 16.72
CA ALA A 26 -0.16 -2.93 16.74
C ALA A 26 -1.09 -1.71 16.63
N MET A 27 -2.21 -1.84 15.89
CA MET A 27 -3.22 -0.81 15.77
C MET A 27 -4.12 -0.72 17.01
N ILE A 28 -4.41 -1.85 17.67
CA ILE A 28 -5.21 -1.90 18.91
C ILE A 28 -4.43 -1.28 20.07
N GLU A 29 -3.14 -1.60 20.18
CA GLU A 29 -2.25 -1.13 21.25
C GLU A 29 -1.73 0.30 21.01
N ASN A 30 -2.11 0.94 19.90
CA ASN A 30 -1.60 2.26 19.50
C ASN A 30 -0.07 2.31 19.52
N HIS A 31 0.56 1.33 18.88
CA HIS A 31 2.01 1.19 18.90
C HIS A 31 2.68 2.51 18.45
N PRO A 32 3.63 3.08 19.22
CA PRO A 32 4.12 4.45 19.03
C PRO A 32 4.85 4.68 17.71
N LYS A 33 5.23 3.58 17.03
CA LYS A 33 5.86 3.61 15.71
C LYS A 33 4.88 3.44 14.55
N LEU A 34 3.59 3.22 14.79
CA LEU A 34 2.63 3.02 13.71
C LEU A 34 1.78 4.28 13.57
N THR A 35 1.79 4.87 12.37
CA THR A 35 0.79 5.86 11.98
C THR A 35 -0.16 5.21 11.00
N VAL A 36 -1.47 5.35 11.23
CA VAL A 36 -2.51 4.89 10.32
C VAL A 36 -3.22 6.12 9.75
N LYS A 37 -3.29 6.20 8.42
CA LYS A 37 -4.02 7.25 7.70
C LYS A 37 -5.13 6.59 6.90
N ILE A 38 -6.37 7.04 7.13
CA ILE A 38 -7.50 6.66 6.28
C ILE A 38 -7.55 7.62 5.10
N GLY A 39 -7.42 7.10 3.87
CA GLY A 39 -7.41 7.90 2.65
C GLY A 39 -6.81 7.17 1.45
N ASP A 40 -6.84 7.84 0.31
CA ASP A 40 -6.34 7.28 -0.95
C ASP A 40 -4.80 7.23 -0.98
N GLY A 41 -4.26 6.03 -1.19
CA GLY A 41 -2.83 5.79 -1.33
C GLY A 41 -2.23 6.32 -2.63
N ILE A 42 -3.03 6.41 -3.71
CA ILE A 42 -2.57 6.93 -5.01
C ILE A 42 -2.27 8.42 -4.87
N GLY A 43 -3.26 9.20 -4.41
CA GLY A 43 -3.05 10.63 -4.14
C GLY A 43 -1.93 10.89 -3.13
N PHE A 44 -1.80 10.02 -2.12
CA PHE A 44 -0.72 10.15 -1.14
C PHE A 44 0.68 9.98 -1.75
N MET A 45 0.86 9.03 -2.67
CA MET A 45 2.14 8.84 -3.37
C MET A 45 2.46 9.96 -4.36
N ALA A 46 1.44 10.60 -4.95
CA ALA A 46 1.66 11.73 -5.86
C ALA A 46 2.33 12.94 -5.20
N GLU A 47 2.14 13.11 -3.88
CA GLU A 47 2.71 14.22 -3.10
C GLU A 47 4.07 13.90 -2.46
N ALA A 48 4.47 12.62 -2.43
CA ALA A 48 5.69 12.18 -1.76
C ALA A 48 6.95 12.29 -2.65
N GLU A 49 8.10 12.55 -2.04
CA GLU A 49 9.38 12.69 -2.73
C GLU A 49 10.56 12.35 -1.80
N ASP A 50 11.48 11.48 -2.26
CA ASP A 50 12.75 11.13 -1.60
C ASP A 50 12.65 10.90 -0.08
N TYR A 51 11.64 10.13 0.37
CA TYR A 51 11.32 10.01 1.78
C TYR A 51 11.31 8.57 2.29
N TYR A 52 10.81 7.62 1.49
CA TYR A 52 10.58 6.26 1.93
C TYR A 52 11.76 5.34 1.61
N ASP A 53 12.23 4.61 2.62
CA ASP A 53 13.21 3.55 2.43
C ASP A 53 12.56 2.29 1.80
N VAL A 54 11.30 2.02 2.15
CA VAL A 54 10.54 0.88 1.62
C VAL A 54 9.09 1.30 1.42
N ILE A 55 8.53 0.92 0.27
CA ILE A 55 7.10 1.02 -0.05
C ILE A 55 6.57 -0.40 -0.29
N ILE A 56 5.50 -0.76 0.41
CA ILE A 56 4.80 -2.05 0.26
C ILE A 56 3.36 -1.74 -0.14
N VAL A 57 2.95 -2.25 -1.29
CA VAL A 57 1.58 -2.16 -1.81
C VAL A 57 0.92 -3.53 -1.63
N ASP A 58 0.21 -3.67 -0.51
CA ASP A 58 -0.63 -4.83 -0.19
C ASP A 58 -2.08 -4.52 -0.60
N CYS A 59 -2.36 -4.68 -1.90
CA CYS A 59 -3.64 -4.33 -2.51
C CYS A 59 -4.49 -5.55 -2.84
N SER A 60 -5.80 -5.33 -2.96
CA SER A 60 -6.70 -6.27 -3.61
C SER A 60 -6.46 -6.33 -5.12
N ASP A 61 -7.08 -7.30 -5.78
CA ASP A 61 -7.11 -7.45 -7.24
C ASP A 61 -7.40 -6.10 -7.96
N PRO A 62 -6.87 -5.90 -9.18
CA PRO A 62 -6.99 -4.65 -9.94
C PRO A 62 -8.39 -4.46 -10.52
N ILE A 63 -9.38 -4.31 -9.64
CA ILE A 63 -10.79 -4.09 -9.98
C ILE A 63 -11.29 -2.93 -9.12
N GLY A 64 -11.91 -1.93 -9.76
CA GLY A 64 -12.44 -0.76 -9.04
C GLY A 64 -11.32 0.11 -8.46
N PRO A 65 -11.31 0.41 -7.14
CA PRO A 65 -10.31 1.31 -6.55
C PRO A 65 -8.85 0.85 -6.75
N GLY A 66 -8.63 -0.45 -6.91
CA GLY A 66 -7.30 -1.04 -7.09
C GLY A 66 -6.68 -0.79 -8.47
N GLU A 67 -7.47 -0.49 -9.51
CA GLU A 67 -6.97 -0.35 -10.89
C GLU A 67 -5.89 0.74 -11.01
N GLY A 68 -6.03 1.84 -10.29
CA GLY A 68 -5.08 2.94 -10.32
C GLY A 68 -3.69 2.58 -9.78
N LEU A 69 -3.59 1.55 -8.94
CA LEU A 69 -2.33 1.04 -8.37
C LEU A 69 -1.47 0.26 -9.38
N PHE A 70 -2.02 -0.02 -10.57
CA PHE A 70 -1.34 -0.76 -11.64
C PHE A 70 -1.10 0.13 -12.87
N THR A 71 -0.94 1.43 -12.66
CA THR A 71 -0.71 2.42 -13.71
C THR A 71 0.75 2.87 -13.74
N GLU A 72 1.27 3.19 -14.92
CA GLU A 72 2.62 3.77 -15.07
C GLU A 72 2.79 5.05 -14.23
N GLU A 73 1.73 5.85 -14.11
CA GLU A 73 1.72 7.06 -13.28
C GLU A 73 1.95 6.73 -11.80
N PHE A 74 1.25 5.72 -11.27
CA PHE A 74 1.45 5.29 -9.89
C PHE A 74 2.87 4.77 -9.66
N TYR A 75 3.43 3.96 -10.57
CA TYR A 75 4.83 3.50 -10.48
C TYR A 75 5.85 4.64 -10.53
N LYS A 76 5.61 5.69 -11.33
CA LYS A 76 6.46 6.88 -11.33
C LYS A 76 6.38 7.63 -10.01
N ASN A 77 5.19 7.76 -9.45
CA ASN A 77 4.98 8.42 -8.16
C ASN A 77 5.66 7.65 -7.02
N THR A 78 5.57 6.31 -6.99
CA THR A 78 6.26 5.51 -5.98
C THR A 78 7.77 5.55 -6.14
N LEU A 79 8.29 5.50 -7.37
CA LEU A 79 9.72 5.67 -7.64
C LEU A 79 10.24 7.03 -7.17
N LYS A 80 9.48 8.10 -7.40
CA LYS A 80 9.79 9.46 -6.91
C LYS A 80 9.79 9.53 -5.38
N ALA A 81 8.85 8.85 -4.74
CA ALA A 81 8.69 8.84 -3.29
C ALA A 81 9.80 8.05 -2.56
N LEU A 82 10.42 7.08 -3.24
CA LEU A 82 11.54 6.29 -2.72
C LEU A 82 12.83 7.10 -2.66
N LYS A 83 13.65 6.76 -1.66
CA LYS A 83 15.06 7.15 -1.66
C LYS A 83 15.85 6.42 -2.75
N ALA A 84 17.05 6.92 -3.04
CA ALA A 84 17.92 6.37 -4.08
C ALA A 84 18.21 4.85 -3.95
N ASP A 85 18.26 4.31 -2.73
CA ASP A 85 18.44 2.88 -2.43
C ASP A 85 17.16 2.19 -1.93
N GLY A 86 16.01 2.84 -2.14
CA GLY A 86 14.73 2.38 -1.66
C GLY A 86 14.19 1.14 -2.38
N LEU A 87 13.31 0.40 -1.70
CA LEU A 87 12.70 -0.81 -2.23
C LEU A 87 11.19 -0.65 -2.42
N PHE A 88 10.71 -1.11 -3.57
CA PHE A 88 9.29 -1.22 -3.88
C PHE A 88 8.88 -2.70 -3.96
N VAL A 89 7.76 -3.05 -3.32
CA VAL A 89 7.15 -4.38 -3.42
C VAL A 89 5.64 -4.22 -3.56
N GLN A 90 5.05 -4.97 -4.50
CA GLN A 90 3.61 -4.98 -4.74
C GLN A 90 3.11 -6.40 -5.00
N GLN A 91 1.87 -6.68 -4.58
CA GLN A 91 1.13 -7.86 -5.03
C GLN A 91 0.81 -7.73 -6.52
N THR A 92 1.20 -8.70 -7.35
CA THR A 92 1.04 -8.65 -8.82
C THR A 92 0.33 -9.87 -9.38
N GLU A 93 -0.72 -10.35 -8.71
CA GLU A 93 -1.48 -11.53 -9.14
C GLU A 93 -0.67 -12.84 -9.29
N SER A 94 -1.36 -13.90 -9.73
CA SER A 94 -0.72 -15.19 -10.02
C SER A 94 -0.10 -15.22 -11.42
N PRO A 95 1.21 -15.51 -11.56
CA PRO A 95 1.86 -15.62 -12.87
C PRO A 95 1.40 -16.84 -13.68
N MET A 96 0.67 -17.79 -13.07
CA MET A 96 0.12 -18.96 -13.76
C MET A 96 -1.28 -18.71 -14.32
N LEU A 97 -2.05 -17.81 -13.70
CA LEU A 97 -3.45 -17.56 -14.07
C LEU A 97 -3.63 -16.22 -14.78
N HIS A 98 -2.77 -15.23 -14.49
CA HIS A 98 -2.95 -13.84 -14.89
C HIS A 98 -1.77 -13.31 -15.73
N GLN A 99 -1.12 -14.15 -16.55
CA GLN A 99 0.04 -13.78 -17.39
C GLN A 99 -0.13 -12.46 -18.16
N PRO A 100 -1.25 -12.20 -18.86
CA PRO A 100 -1.37 -10.96 -19.63
C PRO A 100 -1.43 -9.69 -18.78
N LEU A 101 -1.83 -9.81 -17.51
CA LEU A 101 -1.76 -8.71 -16.56
C LEU A 101 -0.31 -8.54 -16.10
N VAL A 102 0.32 -9.62 -15.61
CA VAL A 102 1.70 -9.62 -15.10
C VAL A 102 2.70 -9.06 -16.12
N GLU A 103 2.50 -9.31 -17.41
CA GLU A 103 3.35 -8.76 -18.48
C GLU A 103 3.23 -7.24 -18.67
N LYS A 104 2.14 -6.63 -18.19
CA LYS A 104 1.84 -5.20 -18.33
C LYS A 104 2.21 -4.40 -17.09
N VAL A 105 2.44 -5.08 -15.96
CA VAL A 105 2.80 -4.47 -14.67
C VAL A 105 4.31 -4.34 -14.55
#